data_AF-A0A383BG42-F1
#
_entry.id   AF-A0A383BG42-F1
#
_cell.length_a   1.000
_cell.length_b   1.000
_cell.length_c   1.000
_cell.angle_alpha   90.00
_cell.angle_beta   90.00
_cell.angle_gamma   90.00
#
_symmetry.space_group_name_H-M   'P 1'
#
loop_
_entity.id
_entity.type
_entity.pdbx_description
1 polymer ?
#
loop_
_entity_poly.entity_id
_entity_poly.type
_entity_poly.pdbx_seq_one_letter_code
_entity_poly.pdbx_strand_id
1 'polypeptide(L)'
;VVFNPFSRNPVTSAMFLVLTIISMSGLFVLLQAYFLAAVQILVYAGAVIVLFLFVIMLMDPKEAEYRRYRKIATGVGTLAIIGLGFIIAGTVRGAAPLTRETIAGETADLGKLLFT
;
A
#
# COMPACT_ATOMS: atom_id res chain seq x y z
N VAL A 1 0.11 30.64 0.64
CA VAL A 1 0.61 29.25 0.87
C VAL A 1 -0.17 28.61 2.03
N VAL A 2 -1.48 28.88 2.08
CA VAL A 2 -2.35 28.70 3.24
C VAL A 2 -2.90 27.28 3.21
N PHE A 3 -2.51 26.45 4.19
CA PHE A 3 -3.07 25.14 4.57
C PHE A 3 -3.64 24.27 3.43
N ASN A 4 -2.79 23.59 2.65
CA ASN A 4 -3.24 22.54 1.75
C ASN A 4 -3.26 21.18 2.51
N PRO A 5 -4.43 20.62 2.91
CA PRO A 5 -4.52 19.34 3.60
C PRO A 5 -4.03 18.14 2.76
N PHE A 6 -3.93 18.32 1.45
CA PHE A 6 -3.44 17.29 0.52
C PHE A 6 -1.92 17.31 0.33
N SER A 7 -1.20 18.17 1.05
CA SER A 7 0.26 18.15 1.04
C SER A 7 0.78 16.98 1.87
N ARG A 8 1.78 16.24 1.34
CA ARG A 8 2.39 15.07 1.99
C ARG A 8 3.36 15.42 3.13
N ASN A 9 3.24 16.62 3.72
CA ASN A 9 4.11 17.00 4.82
C ASN A 9 3.50 16.50 6.15
N PRO A 10 4.19 15.64 6.92
CA PRO A 10 3.69 15.13 8.19
C PRO A 10 3.36 16.24 9.20
N VAL A 11 4.06 17.38 9.15
CA VAL A 11 3.77 18.54 9.99
C VAL A 11 2.39 19.12 9.68
N THR A 12 2.01 19.20 8.40
CA THR A 12 0.70 19.70 8.01
C THR A 12 -0.41 18.76 8.49
N SER A 13 -0.24 17.45 8.36
CA SER A 13 -1.21 16.47 8.90
C SER A 13 -1.36 16.59 10.42
N ALA A 14 -0.27 16.80 11.15
CA ALA A 14 -0.32 16.97 12.60
C ALA A 14 -0.98 18.30 13.03
N MET A 15 -0.82 19.38 12.26
CA MET A 15 -1.56 20.64 12.50
C MET A 15 -3.09 20.46 12.33
N PHE A 16 -3.52 19.68 11.33
CA PHE A 16 -4.95 19.35 11.18
C PHE A 16 -5.46 18.46 12.33
N LEU A 17 -4.63 17.57 12.85
CA LEU A 17 -4.97 16.78 14.03
C LEU A 17 -5.20 17.68 15.27
N VAL A 18 -4.33 18.67 15.51
CA VAL A 18 -4.52 19.66 16.60
C VAL A 18 -5.87 20.36 16.44
N LEU A 19 -6.20 20.81 15.22
CA LEU A 19 -7.48 21.45 14.94
C LEU A 19 -8.67 20.54 15.28
N THR A 20 -8.61 19.27 14.92
CA THR A 20 -9.66 18.29 15.26
C THR A 20 -9.82 18.13 16.78
N ILE A 21 -8.73 18.08 17.54
CA ILE A 21 -8.77 17.96 19.01
C ILE A 21 -9.40 19.21 19.64
N ILE A 22 -9.11 20.41 19.11
CA ILE A 22 -9.74 21.65 19.55
C ILE A 22 -11.24 21.64 19.24
N SER A 23 -11.64 21.22 18.03
CA SER A 23 -13.06 21.07 17.67
C SER A 23 -13.78 20.06 18.58
N MET A 24 -13.12 18.96 18.93
CA MET A 24 -13.65 17.96 19.87
C MET A 24 -13.80 18.53 21.28
N SER A 25 -12.85 19.34 21.74
CA SER A 25 -13.00 20.06 23.01
C SER A 25 -14.21 21.00 22.98
N GLY A 26 -14.48 21.67 21.86
CA GLY A 26 -15.69 22.48 21.68
C GLY A 26 -16.98 21.66 21.82
N LEU A 27 -17.01 20.44 21.28
CA LEU A 27 -18.13 19.50 21.46
C LEU A 27 -18.31 19.11 22.94
N PHE A 28 -17.24 18.88 23.68
CA PHE A 28 -17.34 18.59 25.12
C PHE A 28 -17.87 19.78 25.93
N VAL A 29 -17.54 21.01 25.56
CA VAL A 29 -18.14 22.21 26.16
C VAL A 29 -19.64 22.28 25.87
N LEU A 30 -20.06 22.02 24.62
CA LEU A 30 -21.49 21.99 24.25
C LEU A 30 -22.27 20.93 25.04
N LEU A 31 -21.65 19.78 25.30
CA LEU A 31 -22.21 18.69 26.11
C LEU A 31 -22.12 18.93 27.62
N GLN A 32 -21.72 20.13 28.08
CA GLN A 32 -21.52 20.47 29.49
C GLN A 32 -20.46 19.59 30.20
N ALA A 33 -19.59 18.92 29.46
CA ALA A 33 -18.51 18.08 29.96
C ALA A 33 -17.22 18.88 30.15
N TYR A 34 -17.25 19.89 31.02
CA TYR A 34 -16.16 20.87 31.18
C TYR A 34 -14.83 20.26 31.62
N PHE A 35 -14.86 19.28 32.52
CA PHE A 35 -13.65 18.59 32.97
C PHE A 35 -12.94 17.86 31.81
N LEU A 36 -13.71 17.13 30.99
CA LEU A 36 -13.18 16.43 29.83
C LEU A 36 -12.65 17.40 28.78
N ALA A 37 -13.35 18.51 28.51
CA ALA A 37 -12.87 19.57 27.62
C ALA A 37 -11.50 20.12 28.09
N ALA A 38 -11.35 20.40 29.39
CA ALA A 38 -10.10 20.90 29.95
C ALA A 38 -8.95 19.88 29.82
N VAL A 39 -9.20 18.60 30.14
CA VAL A 39 -8.20 17.53 29.99
C VAL A 39 -7.84 17.32 28.52
N GLN A 40 -8.80 17.43 27.60
CA GLN A 40 -8.58 17.31 26.17
C GLN A 40 -7.60 18.39 25.65
N ILE A 41 -7.72 19.62 26.14
CA ILE A 41 -6.79 20.69 25.76
C ILE A 41 -5.45 20.51 26.46
N LEU A 42 -5.44 20.31 27.78
CA LEU A 42 -4.21 20.32 28.57
C LEU A 42 -3.32 19.10 28.28
N VAL A 43 -3.91 17.91 28.24
CA VAL A 43 -3.15 16.66 28.10
C VAL A 43 -3.00 16.26 26.64
N TYR A 44 -4.10 16.19 25.88
CA TYR A 44 -4.03 15.74 24.49
C TYR A 44 -3.41 16.82 23.59
N ALA A 45 -4.04 17.99 23.45
CA ALA A 45 -3.51 19.04 22.58
C ALA A 45 -2.17 19.61 23.10
N GLY A 46 -2.05 19.78 24.43
CA GLY A 46 -0.92 20.46 25.07
C GLY A 46 0.32 19.59 25.29
N ALA A 47 0.18 18.34 25.72
CA ALA A 47 1.33 17.48 26.05
C ALA A 47 1.61 16.44 24.95
N VAL A 48 0.62 15.60 24.64
CA VAL A 48 0.83 14.46 23.72
C VAL A 48 1.09 14.93 22.30
N ILE A 49 0.28 15.85 21.77
CA ILE A 49 0.44 16.30 20.39
C ILE A 49 1.68 17.19 20.22
N VAL A 50 2.05 18.01 21.20
CA VAL A 50 3.28 18.81 21.14
C VAL A 50 4.52 17.91 21.13
N LEU A 51 4.54 16.85 21.95
CA LEU A 51 5.59 15.83 21.90
C LEU A 51 5.66 15.17 20.51
N PHE A 52 4.50 14.78 19.97
CA PHE A 52 4.42 14.17 18.64
C PHE A 52 4.93 15.12 17.55
N LEU A 53 4.56 16.41 17.61
CA LEU A 53 5.04 17.46 16.71
C LEU A 53 6.57 17.61 16.78
N PHE A 54 7.13 17.56 17.99
CA PHE A 54 8.58 17.56 18.18
C PHE A 54 9.23 16.35 17.50
N VAL A 55 8.70 15.16 17.72
CA VAL A 55 9.24 13.91 17.15
C VAL A 55 9.18 13.92 15.63
N ILE A 56 8.06 14.30 15.02
CA ILE A 56 7.93 14.31 13.55
C ILE A 56 8.78 15.40 12.90
N MET A 57 9.07 16.49 13.61
CA MET A 57 9.93 17.56 13.11
C MET A 57 11.41 17.18 13.19
N LEU A 58 11.79 16.38 14.20
CA LEU A 58 13.13 15.79 14.31
C LEU A 58 13.33 14.60 13.37
N MET A 59 12.24 13.92 12.99
CA MET A 59 12.27 12.89 11.97
C MET A 59 12.49 13.54 10.61
N ASP A 60 13.55 13.16 9.90
CA ASP A 60 13.78 13.59 8.52
C ASP A 60 13.08 12.63 7.55
N PRO A 61 11.93 13.00 6.95
CA PRO A 61 11.27 12.13 5.99
C PRO A 61 12.05 12.16 4.67
N LYS A 62 12.85 11.12 4.40
CA LYS A 62 13.59 10.90 3.13
C LYS A 62 12.65 10.58 1.94
N GLU A 63 11.65 11.42 1.69
CA GLU A 63 10.62 11.18 0.68
C GLU A 63 11.14 11.28 -0.77
N ALA A 64 12.22 12.02 -1.00
CA ALA A 64 12.74 12.24 -2.36
C ALA A 64 13.37 10.96 -2.93
N GLU A 65 14.17 10.27 -2.12
CA GLU A 65 14.87 9.04 -2.50
C GLU A 65 13.90 7.86 -2.66
N TYR A 66 12.95 7.73 -1.73
CA TYR A 66 11.92 6.68 -1.75
C TYR A 66 10.99 6.80 -2.97
N ARG A 67 10.64 8.03 -3.40
CA ARG A 67 9.84 8.25 -4.60
C ARG A 67 10.54 7.81 -5.88
N ARG A 68 11.85 8.05 -6.00
CA ARG A 68 12.63 7.64 -7.17
C ARG A 68 12.72 6.12 -7.25
N TYR A 69 13.05 5.46 -6.14
CA TYR A 69 13.11 4.01 -6.07
C TYR A 69 11.75 3.37 -6.38
N ARG A 70 10.66 3.91 -5.83
CA ARG A 70 9.30 3.40 -6.10
C ARG A 70 8.91 3.55 -7.57
N LYS A 71 9.23 4.67 -8.23
CA LYS A 71 8.97 4.87 -9.67
C LYS A 71 9.72 3.85 -10.53
N ILE A 72 10.99 3.60 -10.21
CA ILE A 72 11.81 2.61 -10.92
C ILE A 72 11.25 1.21 -10.67
N ALA A 73 10.97 0.85 -9.42
CA ALA A 73 10.40 -0.44 -9.05
C ALA A 73 9.03 -0.68 -9.72
N THR A 74 8.15 0.32 -9.78
CA THR A 74 6.89 0.20 -10.50
C THR A 74 7.10 0.07 -12.00
N GLY A 75 8.07 0.80 -12.58
CA GLY A 75 8.38 0.71 -14.01
C GLY A 75 8.95 -0.65 -14.40
N VAL A 76 9.86 -1.20 -13.61
CA VAL A 76 10.42 -2.55 -13.83
C VAL A 76 9.36 -3.62 -13.62
N GLY A 77 8.52 -3.47 -12.58
CA GLY A 77 7.43 -4.39 -12.29
C GLY A 77 6.39 -4.47 -13.41
N THR A 78 5.96 -3.33 -13.96
CA THR A 78 5.01 -3.33 -15.10
C THR A 78 5.63 -3.93 -16.35
N LEU A 79 6.90 -3.64 -16.64
CA LEU A 79 7.62 -4.23 -17.78
C LEU A 79 7.77 -5.74 -17.65
N ALA A 80 8.07 -6.25 -16.45
CA ALA A 80 8.15 -7.67 -16.17
C ALA A 80 6.80 -8.38 -16.36
N ILE A 81 5.70 -7.77 -15.88
CA ILE A 81 4.35 -8.32 -16.06
C ILE A 81 3.95 -8.36 -17.54
N ILE A 82 4.24 -7.29 -18.31
CA ILE A 82 3.97 -7.24 -19.75
C ILE A 82 4.80 -8.29 -20.48
N GLY A 83 6.09 -8.39 -20.17
CA GLY A 83 6.99 -9.39 -20.76
C GLY A 83 6.54 -10.82 -20.47
N LEU A 84 6.16 -11.12 -19.23
CA LEU A 84 5.61 -12.42 -18.85
C LEU A 84 4.31 -12.72 -19.60
N GLY A 85 3.42 -11.73 -19.74
CA GLY A 85 2.20 -11.85 -20.53
C GLY A 85 2.47 -12.16 -22.00
N PHE A 86 3.48 -11.52 -22.60
CA PHE A 86 3.92 -11.80 -23.97
C PHE A 86 4.48 -13.21 -24.14
N ILE A 87 5.30 -13.67 -23.19
CA ILE A 87 5.85 -15.04 -23.21
C ILE A 87 4.71 -16.06 -23.12
N ILE A 88 3.79 -15.90 -22.16
CA ILE A 88 2.65 -16.80 -21.99
C ILE A 88 1.77 -16.81 -23.25
N ALA A 89 1.44 -15.63 -23.80
CA ALA A 89 0.65 -15.52 -25.03
C ALA A 89 1.37 -16.15 -26.24
N GLY A 90 2.70 -16.00 -26.33
CA GLY A 90 3.54 -16.64 -27.33
C GLY A 90 3.53 -18.16 -27.20
N THR A 91 3.61 -18.70 -25.98
CA THR A 91 3.53 -20.15 -25.72
C THR A 91 2.15 -20.71 -26.05
N VAL A 92 1.07 -20.00 -25.72
CA VAL A 92 -0.30 -20.44 -26.02
C VAL A 92 -0.61 -20.38 -27.52
N ARG A 93 -0.10 -19.37 -28.24
CA ARG A 93 -0.26 -19.26 -29.71
C ARG A 93 0.67 -20.18 -30.49
N GLY A 94 1.88 -20.41 -29.97
CA GLY A 94 2.90 -21.30 -30.54
C GLY A 94 2.73 -22.76 -30.15
N ALA A 95 1.78 -23.08 -29.28
CA ALA A 95 1.28 -24.43 -29.10
C ALA A 95 0.60 -24.85 -30.42
N ALA A 96 1.40 -25.35 -31.37
CA ALA A 96 0.90 -26.16 -32.47
C ALA A 96 -0.03 -27.23 -31.88
N PRO A 97 -1.17 -27.54 -32.52
CA PRO A 97 -2.00 -28.64 -32.08
C PRO A 97 -1.06 -29.82 -31.92
N LEU A 98 -0.93 -30.34 -30.69
CA LEU A 98 -0.12 -31.50 -30.43
C LEU A 98 -0.64 -32.55 -31.40
N THR A 99 0.07 -32.79 -32.50
CA THR A 99 -0.08 -34.01 -33.27
C THR A 99 0.11 -35.04 -32.19
N ARG A 100 -0.97 -35.70 -31.80
CA ARG A 100 -0.92 -36.83 -30.90
C ARG A 100 -0.14 -37.88 -31.68
N GLU A 101 1.19 -37.77 -31.69
CA GLU A 101 1.98 -38.98 -31.68
C GLU A 101 1.51 -39.68 -30.43
N THR A 102 0.67 -40.69 -30.66
CA THR A 102 0.36 -41.74 -29.72
C THR A 102 1.71 -42.19 -29.18
N ILE A 103 2.10 -41.60 -28.05
CA ILE A 103 3.33 -41.93 -27.36
C ILE A 103 3.22 -43.44 -27.12
N ALA A 104 4.18 -44.20 -27.66
CA ALA A 104 4.32 -45.64 -27.52
C ALA A 104 4.58 -46.02 -26.05
N GLY A 105 3.60 -45.73 -25.21
CA GLY A 105 3.65 -45.61 -23.76
C GLY A 105 2.30 -45.19 -23.17
N GLU A 106 1.24 -45.07 -23.99
CA GLU A 106 -0.13 -45.10 -23.50
C GLU A 106 -0.35 -46.45 -22.78
N THR A 107 -0.94 -46.43 -21.58
CA THR A 107 -1.19 -47.65 -20.78
C THR A 107 -1.97 -48.71 -21.54
N ALA A 108 -2.73 -48.31 -22.56
CA ALA A 108 -3.44 -49.16 -23.50
C ALA A 108 -2.51 -50.03 -24.38
N ASP A 109 -1.34 -49.53 -24.80
CA ASP A 109 -0.37 -50.29 -25.60
C ASP A 109 0.43 -51.27 -24.74
N LEU A 110 0.79 -50.88 -23.51
CA LEU A 110 1.40 -51.78 -22.54
C LEU A 110 0.44 -52.91 -22.11
N GLY A 111 -0.86 -52.63 -22.04
CA GLY A 111 -1.89 -53.63 -21.76
C GLY A 111 -2.01 -54.70 -22.85
N LYS A 112 -1.81 -54.34 -24.12
CA LYS A 112 -1.87 -55.31 -25.23
C LYS A 112 -0.66 -56.24 -25.31
N LEU A 113 0.53 -55.73 -24.94
CA LEU A 113 1.77 -56.52 -24.92
C LEU A 113 1.86 -57.50 -23.74
N LEU A 114 1.09 -57.32 -22.68
CA LEU A 114 1.10 -58.19 -21.48
C LEU A 114 0.15 -59.40 -21.58
N PHE A 115 -0.82 -59.37 -22.49
CA PHE A 115 -1.86 -60.40 -22.65
C PHE A 115 -1.76 -61.17 -23.98
N THR A 116 -0.62 -61.11 -24.66
CA THR A 116 -0.22 -61.99 -25.78
C THR A 116 1.09 -62.66 -25.41
#